data_AF-A0A7X1AVW0-F1
#
_entry.id   AF-A0A7X1AVW0-F1
#
_cell.length_a   1.000
_cell.length_b   1.000
_cell.length_c   1.000
_cell.angle_alpha   90.00
_cell.angle_beta   90.00
_cell.angle_gamma   90.00
#
_symmetry.space_group_name_H-M   'P 1'
#
loop_
_entity.id
_entity.type
_entity.pdbx_description
1 polymer ?
#
loop_
_entity_poly.entity_id
_entity_poly.type
_entity_poly.pdbx_seq_one_letter_code
_entity_poly.pdbx_strand_id
1 'polypeptide(L)'
;MNTPTLSRAARWSLAVFALSVSSNSVVHAQVSMDASDLGGETSFNTGLHWSDDLAPSAGKDYVVDQKTLRTPSGTHTFQGDSLNVGNGSYGFIRLDQSSSDITIDDLILQNGEIYVGAFGTFTLNGNMNLLGNGRLENDHSTGKTFVVTSTISGGSVLTLAGGGSSGGVIRLNSTNSFSGGTRVVDSGFAVGNAMDAFGTGNVTVANNSTLTLNVTQALSSTASLILDANSMVNLDFTDGNTIVSGISLDGGSSFLTDSGTYGAIGSGATYEYAQFAGDGFIAIPETSMSVLLIGGLSILFVLRRNRHR
;
A
#
# COMPACT_ATOMS: atom_id res chain seq x y z
N MET A 1 -62.12 53.30 -2.85
CA MET A 1 -60.86 53.20 -2.08
C MET A 1 -60.91 51.94 -1.27
N ASN A 2 -60.29 50.87 -1.76
CA ASN A 2 -60.14 49.59 -1.07
C ASN A 2 -58.68 49.15 -1.26
N THR A 3 -57.87 49.33 -0.22
CA THR A 3 -56.49 48.85 -0.15
C THR A 3 -56.48 47.34 0.10
N PRO A 4 -55.87 46.51 -0.75
CA PRO A 4 -55.72 45.09 -0.47
C PRO A 4 -54.71 44.87 0.68
N THR A 5 -55.19 44.12 1.66
CA THR A 5 -54.50 43.62 2.84
C THR A 5 -53.33 42.70 2.48
N LEU A 6 -52.12 43.01 2.97
CA LEU A 6 -50.96 42.12 2.95
C LEU A 6 -51.25 40.85 3.77
N SER A 7 -51.20 39.69 3.11
CA SER A 7 -51.42 38.38 3.74
C SER A 7 -50.25 38.01 4.65
N ARG A 8 -50.54 37.88 5.95
CA ARG A 8 -49.70 37.15 6.91
C ARG A 8 -49.79 35.66 6.61
N ALA A 9 -48.72 35.04 6.13
CA ALA A 9 -48.50 33.61 6.27
C ALA A 9 -47.00 33.28 6.31
N ALA A 10 -46.56 32.89 7.51
CA ALA A 10 -45.45 31.97 7.80
C ALA A 10 -44.02 32.37 7.39
N ARG A 11 -43.41 33.21 8.22
CA ARG A 11 -41.95 33.25 8.42
C ARG A 11 -41.52 31.97 9.16
N TRP A 12 -40.82 31.06 8.49
CA TRP A 12 -40.05 30.00 9.16
C TRP A 12 -38.58 30.35 9.05
N SER A 13 -37.98 30.80 10.15
CA SER A 13 -36.54 30.92 10.30
C SER A 13 -36.02 29.57 10.77
N LEU A 14 -35.29 28.86 9.91
CA LEU A 14 -34.60 27.63 10.29
C LEU A 14 -33.25 28.03 10.91
N ALA A 15 -33.17 27.99 12.24
CA ALA A 15 -31.90 28.11 12.96
C ALA A 15 -31.16 26.78 12.84
N VAL A 16 -30.12 26.73 12.02
CA VAL A 16 -29.17 25.61 12.01
C VAL A 16 -28.21 25.80 13.18
N PHE A 17 -28.39 25.02 14.23
CA PHE A 17 -27.41 24.88 15.30
C PHE A 17 -26.26 24.02 14.77
N ALA A 18 -25.13 24.63 14.43
CA ALA A 18 -23.90 23.91 14.18
C ALA A 18 -23.34 23.40 15.52
N LEU A 19 -23.53 22.11 15.80
CA LEU A 19 -22.84 21.43 16.89
C LEU A 19 -21.38 21.29 16.48
N SER A 20 -20.52 22.18 16.97
CA SER A 20 -19.07 22.01 16.85
C SER A 20 -18.66 20.89 17.81
N VAL A 21 -18.55 19.67 17.28
CA VAL A 21 -17.81 18.62 17.96
C VAL A 21 -16.35 19.04 17.88
N SER A 22 -15.85 19.70 18.92
CA SER A 22 -14.41 19.83 19.12
C SER A 22 -13.87 18.43 19.36
N SER A 23 -13.25 17.85 18.33
CA SER A 23 -12.39 16.69 18.50
C SER A 23 -11.25 17.14 19.42
N ASN A 24 -11.35 16.83 20.72
CA ASN A 24 -10.20 16.87 21.60
C ASN A 24 -9.22 15.84 21.03
N SER A 25 -8.17 16.31 20.36
CA SER A 25 -7.01 15.46 20.08
C SER A 25 -6.49 14.99 21.43
N VAL A 26 -6.60 13.70 21.71
CA VAL A 26 -5.87 13.09 22.83
C VAL A 26 -4.39 13.30 22.49
N VAL A 27 -3.70 14.15 23.26
CA VAL A 27 -2.26 14.31 23.12
C VAL A 27 -1.65 13.16 23.92
N HIS A 28 -1.27 12.10 23.21
CA HIS A 28 -0.51 11.01 23.80
C HIS A 28 0.90 11.51 24.15
N ALA A 29 1.49 10.98 25.21
CA ALA A 29 2.86 11.36 25.57
C ALA A 29 3.84 10.76 24.56
N GLN A 30 4.62 11.61 23.90
CA GLN A 30 5.63 11.15 22.95
C GLN A 30 6.90 10.70 23.69
N VAL A 31 7.42 9.53 23.31
CA VAL A 31 8.67 8.94 23.81
C VAL A 31 9.60 8.69 22.62
N SER A 32 10.81 9.25 22.66
CA SER A 32 11.80 9.10 21.59
C SER A 32 12.85 8.05 21.95
N MET A 33 13.42 7.41 20.93
CA MET A 33 14.58 6.54 21.11
C MET A 33 15.88 7.37 21.14
N ASP A 34 16.64 7.30 22.23
CA ASP A 34 17.83 8.11 22.44
C ASP A 34 19.10 7.47 21.82
N ALA A 35 19.15 6.14 21.79
CA ALA A 35 20.24 5.35 21.22
C ALA A 35 19.70 4.19 20.37
N SER A 36 20.56 3.59 19.53
CA SER A 36 20.17 2.42 18.75
C SER A 36 20.40 1.14 19.54
N ASP A 37 19.53 0.15 19.37
CA ASP A 37 19.77 -1.20 19.86
C ASP A 37 20.97 -1.83 19.14
N LEU A 38 21.98 -2.24 19.91
CA LEU A 38 23.10 -3.04 19.43
C LEU A 38 22.69 -4.51 19.26
N GLY A 39 23.58 -5.33 18.69
CA GLY A 39 23.32 -6.76 18.53
C GLY A 39 23.06 -7.45 19.88
N GLY A 40 21.89 -8.07 20.02
CA GLY A 40 21.44 -8.72 21.27
C GLY A 40 20.63 -7.82 22.20
N GLU A 41 20.50 -6.53 21.90
CA GLU A 41 19.64 -5.59 22.61
C GLU A 41 18.25 -5.53 21.97
N THR A 42 17.26 -5.06 22.74
CA THR A 42 15.89 -4.80 22.27
C THR A 42 15.24 -3.74 23.15
N SER A 43 14.87 -2.61 22.57
CA SER A 43 14.00 -1.61 23.21
C SER A 43 12.53 -1.86 22.90
N PHE A 44 12.21 -2.80 22.01
CA PHE A 44 10.83 -3.07 21.57
C PHE A 44 9.90 -3.53 22.72
N ASN A 45 10.47 -4.19 23.73
CA ASN A 45 9.76 -4.66 24.92
C ASN A 45 10.49 -4.34 26.23
N THR A 46 11.48 -3.44 26.21
CA THR A 46 12.25 -3.01 27.39
C THR A 46 12.44 -1.50 27.40
N GLY A 47 12.83 -0.93 28.53
CA GLY A 47 13.10 0.49 28.69
C GLY A 47 14.51 0.94 28.31
N LEU A 48 15.26 0.13 27.53
CA LEU A 48 16.71 0.28 27.40
C LEU A 48 17.15 1.63 26.80
N HIS A 49 16.59 2.02 25.65
CA HIS A 49 17.01 3.24 24.93
C HIS A 49 15.88 4.24 24.71
N TRP A 50 14.80 4.17 25.49
CA TRP A 50 13.70 5.14 25.44
C TRP A 50 13.99 6.33 26.35
N SER A 51 13.58 7.52 25.93
CA SER A 51 13.85 8.78 26.65
C SER A 51 13.24 8.88 28.05
N ASP A 52 12.35 7.95 28.41
CA ASP A 52 11.74 7.85 29.73
C ASP A 52 12.22 6.64 30.54
N ASP A 53 13.19 5.88 30.01
CA ASP A 53 13.78 4.66 30.59
C ASP A 53 12.74 3.56 30.92
N LEU A 54 11.56 3.60 30.30
CA LEU A 54 10.48 2.64 30.54
C LEU A 54 10.19 1.80 29.30
N ALA A 55 9.79 0.55 29.54
CA ALA A 55 9.33 -0.31 28.45
C ALA A 55 8.09 0.28 27.78
N PRO A 56 7.88 0.01 26.48
CA PRO A 56 6.69 0.46 25.78
C PRO A 56 5.40 0.10 26.52
N SER A 57 4.47 1.04 26.57
CA SER A 57 3.21 0.93 27.32
C SER A 57 2.13 1.84 26.73
N ALA A 58 0.87 1.46 26.94
CA ALA A 58 -0.28 2.23 26.47
C ALA A 58 -0.30 3.65 27.03
N GLY A 59 -0.97 4.56 26.32
CA GLY A 59 -1.01 6.00 26.61
C GLY A 59 0.16 6.80 26.03
N LYS A 60 1.05 6.15 25.26
CA LYS A 60 2.29 6.74 24.75
C LYS A 60 2.51 6.41 23.28
N ASP A 61 3.01 7.41 22.55
CA ASP A 61 3.45 7.29 21.16
C ASP A 61 4.98 7.22 21.12
N TYR A 62 5.52 6.26 20.39
CA TYR A 62 6.96 6.02 20.35
C TYR A 62 7.54 6.44 19.01
N VAL A 63 8.73 7.05 19.01
CA VAL A 63 9.39 7.54 17.79
C VAL A 63 10.79 6.96 17.67
N VAL A 64 11.07 6.34 16.53
CA VAL A 64 12.37 5.83 16.11
C VAL A 64 12.84 6.63 14.89
N ASP A 65 13.58 7.72 15.13
CA ASP A 65 14.16 8.55 14.08
C ASP A 65 15.69 8.44 14.07
N GLN A 66 16.28 8.04 12.94
CA GLN A 66 17.74 7.86 12.79
C GLN A 66 18.36 6.86 13.77
N LYS A 67 17.52 5.97 14.32
CA LYS A 67 17.93 4.88 15.21
C LYS A 67 17.47 3.54 14.64
N THR A 68 18.00 2.49 15.24
CA THR A 68 17.50 1.14 15.08
C THR A 68 16.87 0.59 16.32
N LEU A 69 15.62 0.17 16.16
CA LEU A 69 14.88 -0.65 17.10
C LEU A 69 14.99 -2.11 16.69
N ARG A 70 15.48 -2.97 17.57
CA ARG A 70 15.53 -4.43 17.35
C ARG A 70 14.37 -5.10 18.04
N THR A 71 13.78 -6.08 17.38
CA THR A 71 12.74 -6.90 17.99
C THR A 71 13.35 -8.01 18.87
N PRO A 72 12.67 -8.40 19.96
CA PRO A 72 13.04 -9.57 20.74
C PRO A 72 12.88 -10.87 19.94
N SER A 73 13.38 -11.98 20.49
CA SER A 73 13.18 -13.32 19.93
C SER A 73 11.79 -13.87 20.24
N GLY A 74 11.15 -14.53 19.27
CA GLY A 74 9.84 -15.14 19.45
C GLY A 74 8.69 -14.18 19.18
N THR A 75 7.51 -14.51 19.67
CA THR A 75 6.27 -13.76 19.41
C THR A 75 6.09 -12.62 20.40
N HIS A 76 5.91 -11.38 19.90
CA HIS A 76 5.76 -10.20 20.75
C HIS A 76 4.82 -9.16 20.17
N THR A 77 4.11 -8.46 21.05
CA THR A 77 3.29 -7.28 20.73
C THR A 77 3.95 -6.02 21.27
N PHE A 78 4.04 -4.98 20.45
CA PHE A 78 4.42 -3.65 20.89
C PHE A 78 3.30 -3.04 21.71
N GLN A 79 3.61 -2.61 22.93
CA GLN A 79 2.60 -2.21 23.91
C GLN A 79 2.32 -0.70 23.91
N GLY A 80 2.99 0.09 23.06
CA GLY A 80 2.68 1.51 22.88
C GLY A 80 1.43 1.73 22.03
N ASP A 81 0.84 2.92 22.10
CA ASP A 81 -0.36 3.25 21.32
C ASP A 81 -0.03 3.36 19.83
N SER A 82 1.13 3.95 19.51
CA SER A 82 1.68 3.99 18.16
C SER A 82 3.21 3.87 18.17
N LEU A 83 3.77 3.40 17.04
CA LEU A 83 5.20 3.40 16.77
C LEU A 83 5.47 4.11 15.44
N ASN A 84 6.08 5.28 15.48
CA ASN A 84 6.52 6.01 14.30
C ASN A 84 7.98 5.71 13.97
N VAL A 85 8.23 5.19 12.78
CA VAL A 85 9.56 4.86 12.27
C VAL A 85 9.89 5.80 11.13
N GLY A 86 10.98 6.54 11.33
CA GLY A 86 11.30 7.71 10.53
C GLY A 86 10.46 8.92 10.93
N ASN A 87 11.01 10.12 10.80
CA ASN A 87 10.28 11.38 11.00
C ASN A 87 10.87 12.47 10.10
N GLY A 88 10.87 12.20 8.79
CA GLY A 88 11.57 13.05 7.80
C GLY A 88 13.05 12.68 7.59
N SER A 89 13.58 11.75 8.37
CA SER A 89 14.87 11.07 8.17
C SER A 89 14.67 9.55 8.19
N TYR A 90 15.71 8.79 7.79
CA TYR A 90 15.69 7.33 7.84
C TYR A 90 15.66 6.83 9.29
N GLY A 91 14.86 5.81 9.60
CA GLY A 91 14.88 5.04 10.84
C GLY A 91 14.52 3.59 10.53
N PHE A 92 14.93 2.62 11.34
CA PHE A 92 14.68 1.22 11.03
C PHE A 92 14.23 0.35 12.21
N ILE A 93 13.24 -0.51 11.95
CA ILE A 93 12.97 -1.69 12.75
C ILE A 93 13.78 -2.83 12.15
N ARG A 94 14.51 -3.55 13.00
CA ARG A 94 15.33 -4.67 12.59
C ARG A 94 14.81 -5.97 13.21
N LEU A 95 14.43 -6.90 12.34
CA LEU A 95 13.92 -8.22 12.68
C LEU A 95 15.10 -9.21 12.65
N ASP A 96 15.75 -9.40 13.80
CA ASP A 96 17.08 -10.06 13.90
C ASP A 96 17.10 -11.42 14.60
N GLN A 97 15.95 -11.92 15.04
CA GLN A 97 15.88 -13.17 15.79
C GLN A 97 15.15 -14.23 14.97
N SER A 98 15.68 -15.44 14.88
CA SER A 98 15.14 -16.49 13.98
C SER A 98 13.63 -16.69 14.18
N SER A 99 12.87 -16.62 13.09
CA SER A 99 11.41 -16.75 12.99
C SER A 99 10.59 -16.14 14.13
N SER A 100 9.98 -14.98 13.90
CA SER A 100 9.19 -14.27 14.91
C SER A 100 7.88 -13.73 14.35
N ASP A 101 6.83 -13.75 15.18
CA ASP A 101 5.58 -13.03 14.93
C ASP A 101 5.58 -11.74 15.76
N ILE A 102 5.66 -10.61 15.08
CA ILE A 102 5.68 -9.28 15.70
C ILE A 102 4.34 -8.59 15.40
N THR A 103 3.71 -8.06 16.43
CA THR A 103 2.46 -7.29 16.30
C THR A 103 2.71 -5.85 16.71
N ILE A 104 2.33 -4.91 15.85
CA ILE A 104 2.32 -3.47 16.14
C ILE A 104 0.95 -2.95 15.71
N ASP A 105 0.12 -2.56 16.68
CA ASP A 105 -1.28 -2.23 16.42
C ASP A 105 -1.43 -0.99 15.53
N ASP A 106 -0.57 0.02 15.72
CA ASP A 106 -0.49 1.22 14.90
C ASP A 106 0.98 1.57 14.57
N LEU A 107 1.48 1.01 13.46
CA LEU A 107 2.80 1.34 12.92
C LEU A 107 2.67 2.50 11.92
N ILE A 108 3.47 3.53 12.10
CA ILE A 108 3.58 4.64 11.15
C ILE A 108 4.95 4.56 10.48
N LEU A 109 4.98 4.50 9.15
CA LEU A 109 6.22 4.63 8.38
C LEU A 109 6.27 6.02 7.73
N GLN A 110 7.29 6.79 8.09
CA GLN A 110 7.52 8.13 7.55
C GLN A 110 8.98 8.28 7.10
N ASN A 111 9.31 7.62 5.98
CA ASN A 111 10.69 7.34 5.53
C ASN A 111 11.40 6.28 6.39
N GLY A 112 10.60 5.46 7.09
CA GLY A 112 11.09 4.33 7.88
C GLY A 112 11.25 3.04 7.06
N GLU A 113 12.09 2.16 7.58
CA GLU A 113 12.37 0.85 7.04
C GLU A 113 12.09 -0.27 8.04
N ILE A 114 11.59 -1.40 7.55
CA ILE A 114 11.60 -2.67 8.28
C ILE A 114 12.55 -3.61 7.56
N TYR A 115 13.59 -4.04 8.25
CA TYR A 115 14.66 -4.87 7.72
C TYR A 115 14.65 -6.26 8.35
N VAL A 116 14.56 -7.30 7.54
CA VAL A 116 14.72 -8.70 7.97
C VAL A 116 16.17 -9.14 7.77
N GLY A 117 16.91 -9.22 8.87
CA GLY A 117 18.33 -9.58 8.87
C GLY A 117 18.62 -11.05 9.15
N ALA A 118 17.69 -11.76 9.80
CA ALA A 118 17.88 -13.14 10.22
C ALA A 118 17.21 -14.16 9.29
N PHE A 119 17.62 -15.42 9.39
CA PHE A 119 17.03 -16.54 8.65
C PHE A 119 15.66 -16.95 9.21
N GLY A 120 14.79 -17.48 8.35
CA GLY A 120 13.47 -18.00 8.73
C GLY A 120 12.31 -17.14 8.22
N THR A 121 11.16 -17.31 8.86
CA THR A 121 9.92 -16.63 8.50
C THR A 121 9.55 -15.63 9.56
N PHE A 122 9.40 -14.38 9.16
CA PHE A 122 9.00 -13.26 10.02
C PHE A 122 7.59 -12.84 9.66
N THR A 123 6.71 -12.69 10.64
CA THR A 123 5.36 -12.17 10.42
C THR A 123 5.23 -10.82 11.09
N LEU A 124 4.78 -9.81 10.34
CA LEU A 124 4.32 -8.54 10.90
C LEU A 124 2.80 -8.45 10.84
N ASN A 125 2.18 -8.33 12.02
CA ASN A 125 0.74 -8.18 12.23
C ASN A 125 0.38 -6.75 12.71
N GLY A 126 -0.91 -6.41 12.65
CA GLY A 126 -1.47 -5.14 13.13
C GLY A 126 -1.85 -4.21 11.98
N ASN A 127 -1.53 -2.93 12.07
CA ASN A 127 -1.79 -1.95 11.02
C ASN A 127 -0.55 -1.11 10.71
N MET A 128 -0.42 -0.68 9.46
CA MET A 128 0.65 0.17 8.98
C MET A 128 0.08 1.37 8.22
N ASN A 129 0.55 2.57 8.52
CA ASN A 129 0.19 3.80 7.83
C ASN A 129 1.41 4.47 7.20
N LEU A 130 1.36 4.70 5.89
CA LEU A 130 2.43 5.32 5.10
C LEU A 130 2.24 6.85 5.05
N LEU A 131 2.67 7.54 6.11
CA LEU A 131 2.69 9.02 6.15
C LEU A 131 3.85 9.62 5.35
N GLY A 132 4.92 8.83 5.15
CA GLY A 132 5.96 9.07 4.17
C GLY A 132 6.23 7.76 3.42
N ASN A 133 7.25 7.74 2.56
CA ASN A 133 7.62 6.51 1.88
C ASN A 133 8.00 5.44 2.91
N GLY A 134 7.55 4.21 2.70
CA GLY A 134 7.92 3.07 3.53
C GLY A 134 8.85 2.14 2.76
N ARG A 135 9.76 1.47 3.47
CA ARG A 135 10.59 0.39 2.90
C ARG A 135 10.44 -0.89 3.71
N LEU A 136 10.16 -1.99 3.03
CA LEU A 136 10.27 -3.33 3.57
C LEU A 136 11.43 -4.01 2.86
N GLU A 137 12.44 -4.42 3.62
CA GLU A 137 13.63 -5.06 3.09
C GLU A 137 13.75 -6.47 3.69
N ASN A 138 13.90 -7.44 2.81
CA ASN A 138 14.24 -8.80 3.19
C ASN A 138 15.62 -9.14 2.61
N ASP A 139 16.62 -9.22 3.49
CA ASP A 139 18.02 -9.38 3.09
C ASP A 139 18.24 -10.50 2.06
N HIS A 140 19.26 -10.32 1.22
CA HIS A 140 19.48 -10.89 -0.11
C HIS A 140 19.78 -12.41 -0.15
N SER A 141 19.50 -13.15 0.92
CA SER A 141 19.84 -14.57 1.08
C SER A 141 18.62 -15.51 1.02
N THR A 142 18.80 -16.71 0.47
CA THR A 142 17.78 -17.77 0.41
C THR A 142 17.26 -18.14 1.80
N GLY A 143 15.99 -18.55 1.88
CA GLY A 143 15.42 -19.11 3.10
C GLY A 143 14.92 -18.06 4.11
N LYS A 144 14.83 -16.80 3.68
CA LYS A 144 14.19 -15.71 4.42
C LYS A 144 12.82 -15.42 3.81
N THR A 145 11.79 -15.37 4.65
CA THR A 145 10.45 -14.92 4.26
C THR A 145 10.00 -13.84 5.20
N PHE A 146 9.59 -12.70 4.65
CA PHE A 146 8.87 -11.68 5.38
C PHE A 146 7.39 -11.75 4.99
N VAL A 147 6.53 -12.14 5.93
CA VAL A 147 5.07 -12.15 5.78
C VAL A 147 4.51 -10.89 6.43
N VAL A 148 3.74 -10.12 5.67
CA VAL A 148 3.05 -8.95 6.16
C VAL A 148 1.55 -9.24 6.15
N THR A 149 1.00 -9.45 7.34
CA THR A 149 -0.44 -9.57 7.58
C THR A 149 -1.03 -8.26 8.08
N SER A 150 -0.20 -7.25 8.37
CA SER A 150 -0.69 -5.91 8.67
C SER A 150 -1.48 -5.33 7.50
N THR A 151 -2.60 -4.66 7.80
CA THR A 151 -3.26 -3.82 6.78
C THR A 151 -2.42 -2.57 6.57
N ILE A 152 -2.20 -2.18 5.32
CA ILE A 152 -1.38 -1.02 4.93
C ILE A 152 -2.28 0.05 4.33
N SER A 153 -2.17 1.27 4.84
CA SER A 153 -2.92 2.45 4.41
C SER A 153 -1.98 3.66 4.21
N GLY A 154 -2.51 4.78 3.73
CA GLY A 154 -1.75 6.03 3.55
C GLY A 154 -1.58 6.47 2.10
N GLY A 155 -0.98 7.63 1.89
CA GLY A 155 -0.86 8.26 0.56
C GLY A 155 0.50 8.06 -0.13
N SER A 156 1.46 7.43 0.55
CA SER A 156 2.85 7.39 0.12
C SER A 156 3.24 6.08 -0.54
N VAL A 157 4.44 6.02 -1.11
CA VAL A 157 4.96 4.85 -1.83
C VAL A 157 5.44 3.77 -0.84
N LEU A 158 5.09 2.52 -1.12
CA LEU A 158 5.70 1.36 -0.48
C LEU A 158 6.82 0.80 -1.37
N THR A 159 8.03 0.70 -0.82
CA THR A 159 9.16 0.04 -1.47
C THR A 159 9.35 -1.36 -0.89
N LEU A 160 9.36 -2.36 -1.75
CA LEU A 160 9.66 -3.75 -1.43
C LEU A 160 11.04 -4.07 -2.01
N ALA A 161 11.98 -4.42 -1.16
CA ALA A 161 13.37 -4.61 -1.56
C ALA A 161 13.95 -5.92 -1.04
N GLY A 162 14.99 -6.36 -1.74
CA GLY A 162 15.83 -7.45 -1.31
C GLY A 162 15.76 -8.67 -2.21
N GLY A 163 16.92 -9.26 -2.41
CA GLY A 163 17.10 -10.45 -3.22
C GLY A 163 18.37 -10.33 -4.03
N GLY A 164 19.39 -11.13 -3.74
CA GLY A 164 20.38 -11.44 -4.77
C GLY A 164 19.74 -12.43 -5.76
N SER A 165 20.56 -13.03 -6.62
CA SER A 165 20.21 -14.21 -7.46
C SER A 165 19.84 -15.47 -6.64
N SER A 166 19.47 -15.29 -5.38
CA SER A 166 19.24 -16.30 -4.34
C SER A 166 18.16 -15.82 -3.35
N GLY A 167 17.40 -14.75 -3.64
CA GLY A 167 16.77 -13.84 -2.67
C GLY A 167 15.72 -14.36 -1.68
N GLY A 168 15.52 -13.59 -0.61
CA GLY A 168 14.38 -13.70 0.32
C GLY A 168 13.08 -13.18 -0.30
N VAL A 169 11.94 -13.60 0.25
CA VAL A 169 10.61 -13.26 -0.30
C VAL A 169 9.84 -12.35 0.64
N ILE A 170 9.21 -11.30 0.12
CA ILE A 170 8.22 -10.49 0.86
C ILE A 170 6.82 -10.88 0.39
N ARG A 171 5.93 -11.24 1.32
CA ARG A 171 4.55 -11.63 1.06
C ARG A 171 3.59 -10.64 1.68
N LEU A 172 2.73 -10.02 0.87
CA LEU A 172 1.65 -9.16 1.32
C LEU A 172 0.36 -9.99 1.38
N ASN A 173 -0.11 -10.27 2.59
CA ASN A 173 -1.20 -11.22 2.87
C ASN A 173 -2.52 -10.53 3.27
N SER A 174 -2.56 -9.20 3.19
CA SER A 174 -3.73 -8.40 3.58
C SER A 174 -4.18 -7.48 2.46
N THR A 175 -5.46 -7.11 2.51
CA THR A 175 -6.01 -6.08 1.64
C THR A 175 -5.54 -4.71 2.09
N ASN A 176 -4.94 -3.97 1.15
CA ASN A 176 -4.28 -2.71 1.43
C ASN A 176 -4.95 -1.56 0.67
N SER A 177 -4.99 -0.39 1.29
CA SER A 177 -5.71 0.79 0.78
C SER A 177 -4.79 1.98 0.46
N PHE A 178 -3.47 1.81 0.62
CA PHE A 178 -2.52 2.87 0.29
C PHE A 178 -2.54 3.22 -1.21
N SER A 179 -2.32 4.49 -1.54
CA SER A 179 -2.53 5.02 -2.89
C SER A 179 -1.28 5.54 -3.60
N GLY A 180 -0.15 5.67 -2.89
CA GLY A 180 1.10 6.14 -3.50
C GLY A 180 1.74 5.14 -4.47
N GLY A 181 1.31 3.88 -4.43
CA GLY A 181 1.80 2.81 -5.29
C GLY A 181 2.91 1.98 -4.65
N THR A 182 3.33 0.93 -5.36
CA THR A 182 4.35 -0.03 -4.91
C THR A 182 5.55 -0.02 -5.84
N ARG A 183 6.76 -0.11 -5.30
CA ARG A 183 8.00 -0.30 -6.05
C ARG A 183 8.71 -1.57 -5.59
N VAL A 184 8.97 -2.51 -6.50
CA VAL A 184 9.79 -3.71 -6.24
C VAL A 184 11.19 -3.47 -6.81
N VAL A 185 12.19 -3.37 -5.94
CA VAL A 185 13.55 -2.88 -6.29
C VAL A 185 14.64 -3.78 -5.71
N ASP A 186 15.90 -3.52 -6.07
CA ASP A 186 17.09 -4.17 -5.51
C ASP A 186 17.03 -5.70 -5.62
N SER A 187 16.57 -6.18 -6.78
CA SER A 187 16.29 -7.60 -7.05
C SER A 187 15.26 -8.23 -6.10
N GLY A 188 14.31 -7.39 -5.67
CA GLY A 188 13.12 -7.69 -4.88
C GLY A 188 12.35 -8.90 -5.38
N PHE A 189 11.95 -9.80 -4.48
CA PHE A 189 10.92 -10.80 -4.73
C PHE A 189 9.68 -10.49 -3.89
N ALA A 190 8.62 -9.98 -4.53
CA ALA A 190 7.36 -9.62 -3.89
C ALA A 190 6.21 -10.53 -4.32
N VAL A 191 5.36 -10.96 -3.38
CA VAL A 191 4.18 -11.81 -3.63
C VAL A 191 2.93 -11.15 -3.06
N GLY A 192 1.89 -10.99 -3.88
CA GLY A 192 0.58 -10.52 -3.47
C GLY A 192 -0.41 -11.68 -3.30
N ASN A 193 -0.84 -11.94 -2.07
CA ASN A 193 -1.74 -13.06 -1.73
C ASN A 193 -3.17 -12.63 -1.39
N ALA A 194 -3.48 -11.33 -1.48
CA ALA A 194 -4.77 -10.76 -1.11
C ALA A 194 -5.27 -9.78 -2.17
N MET A 195 -6.57 -9.46 -2.12
CA MET A 195 -7.15 -8.38 -2.92
C MET A 195 -6.47 -7.05 -2.61
N ASP A 196 -6.10 -6.27 -3.61
CA ASP A 196 -5.35 -5.02 -3.51
C ASP A 196 -4.11 -5.12 -2.63
N ALA A 197 -3.43 -6.28 -2.64
CA ALA A 197 -2.22 -6.50 -1.83
C ALA A 197 -1.14 -5.42 -2.07
N PHE A 198 -1.05 -4.91 -3.31
CA PHE A 198 -0.08 -3.86 -3.68
C PHE A 198 -0.65 -2.43 -3.62
N GLY A 199 -1.81 -2.24 -2.98
CA GLY A 199 -2.50 -0.96 -2.88
C GLY A 199 -3.22 -0.57 -4.16
N THR A 200 -3.65 0.70 -4.22
CA THR A 200 -4.49 1.25 -5.32
C THR A 200 -3.70 2.06 -6.35
N GLY A 201 -2.45 2.40 -6.04
CA GLY A 201 -1.54 3.12 -6.93
C GLY A 201 -0.79 2.18 -7.87
N ASN A 202 0.00 2.76 -8.78
CA ASN A 202 0.78 2.00 -9.76
C ASN A 202 1.78 1.06 -9.10
N VAL A 203 2.05 -0.08 -9.75
CA VAL A 203 3.07 -1.03 -9.32
C VAL A 203 4.22 -1.01 -10.31
N THR A 204 5.41 -0.67 -9.83
CA THR A 204 6.65 -0.66 -10.62
C THR A 204 7.55 -1.82 -10.21
N VAL A 205 8.00 -2.61 -11.18
CA VAL A 205 8.95 -3.71 -10.96
C VAL A 205 10.25 -3.35 -11.67
N ALA A 206 11.30 -3.11 -10.88
CA ALA A 206 12.59 -2.70 -11.38
C ALA A 206 13.35 -3.84 -12.07
N ASN A 207 14.43 -3.50 -12.76
CA ASN A 207 15.33 -4.49 -13.37
C ASN A 207 15.76 -5.57 -12.37
N ASN A 208 15.69 -6.83 -12.81
CA ASN A 208 16.06 -8.02 -12.04
C ASN A 208 15.23 -8.25 -10.78
N SER A 209 14.08 -7.58 -10.63
CA SER A 209 13.09 -7.84 -9.60
C SER A 209 11.95 -8.71 -10.13
N THR A 210 11.30 -9.44 -9.23
CA THR A 210 10.19 -10.34 -9.50
C THR A 210 8.96 -9.96 -8.69
N LEU A 211 7.84 -9.86 -9.38
CA LEU A 211 6.51 -9.73 -8.81
C LEU A 211 5.73 -11.03 -9.02
N THR A 212 5.07 -11.56 -8.01
CA THR A 212 4.14 -12.69 -8.15
C THR A 212 2.74 -12.26 -7.73
N LEU A 213 1.76 -12.54 -8.58
CA LEU A 213 0.35 -12.37 -8.29
C LEU A 213 -0.23 -13.76 -8.02
N ASN A 214 -0.63 -14.04 -6.78
CA ASN A 214 -1.24 -15.33 -6.40
C ASN A 214 -2.77 -15.30 -6.44
N VAL A 215 -3.36 -14.11 -6.64
CA VAL A 215 -4.79 -13.90 -6.78
C VAL A 215 -5.05 -12.89 -7.88
N THR A 216 -6.16 -13.03 -8.59
CA THR A 216 -6.51 -12.15 -9.72
C THR A 216 -6.63 -10.68 -9.33
N GLN A 217 -7.01 -10.38 -8.09
CA GLN A 217 -7.20 -9.02 -7.61
C GLN A 217 -6.00 -8.50 -6.80
N ALA A 218 -4.81 -9.10 -6.93
CA ALA A 218 -3.62 -8.62 -6.20
C ALA A 218 -3.23 -7.19 -6.58
N LEU A 219 -3.52 -6.79 -7.82
CA LEU A 219 -3.42 -5.42 -8.31
C LEU A 219 -4.80 -4.78 -8.38
N SER A 220 -4.87 -3.49 -8.04
CA SER A 220 -6.08 -2.71 -8.22
C SER A 220 -6.38 -2.46 -9.69
N SER A 221 -7.65 -2.48 -10.07
CA SER A 221 -8.09 -2.23 -11.46
C SER A 221 -7.79 -0.82 -11.96
N THR A 222 -7.51 0.12 -11.05
CA THR A 222 -7.09 1.48 -11.38
C THR A 222 -5.57 1.62 -11.54
N ALA A 223 -4.79 0.67 -11.04
CA ALA A 223 -3.34 0.70 -11.07
C ALA A 223 -2.82 0.32 -12.45
N SER A 224 -1.72 0.95 -12.86
CA SER A 224 -0.92 0.48 -13.98
C SER A 224 0.22 -0.41 -13.48
N LEU A 225 0.59 -1.42 -14.28
CA LEU A 225 1.76 -2.25 -14.08
C LEU A 225 2.93 -1.71 -14.93
N ILE A 226 4.04 -1.37 -14.31
CA ILE A 226 5.20 -0.76 -14.96
C ILE A 226 6.41 -1.68 -14.77
N LEU A 227 6.94 -2.19 -15.88
CA LEU A 227 8.02 -3.16 -15.92
C LEU A 227 9.26 -2.55 -16.54
N ASP A 228 10.40 -2.64 -15.85
CA ASP A 228 11.70 -2.40 -16.44
C ASP A 228 12.13 -3.58 -17.33
N ALA A 229 13.14 -3.37 -18.18
CA ALA A 229 13.54 -4.30 -19.23
C ALA A 229 13.80 -5.75 -18.78
N ASN A 230 14.37 -5.96 -17.59
CA ASN A 230 14.69 -7.29 -17.04
C ASN A 230 13.86 -7.65 -15.80
N SER A 231 12.67 -7.07 -15.66
CA SER A 231 11.74 -7.46 -14.60
C SER A 231 10.92 -8.68 -14.98
N MET A 232 10.45 -9.42 -13.98
CA MET A 232 9.60 -10.60 -14.16
C MET A 232 8.30 -10.47 -13.37
N VAL A 233 7.21 -10.99 -13.95
CA VAL A 233 5.90 -11.11 -13.32
C VAL A 233 5.42 -12.55 -13.45
N ASN A 234 5.23 -13.22 -12.32
CA ASN A 234 4.64 -14.55 -12.27
C ASN A 234 3.13 -14.46 -11.98
N LEU A 235 2.32 -15.01 -12.87
CA LEU A 235 0.86 -15.03 -12.82
C LEU A 235 0.42 -16.39 -12.27
N ASP A 236 0.48 -16.53 -10.95
CA ASP A 236 0.24 -17.78 -10.21
C ASP A 236 -1.23 -17.92 -9.81
N PHE A 237 -2.10 -17.92 -10.82
CA PHE A 237 -3.54 -18.17 -10.70
C PHE A 237 -4.06 -18.74 -12.01
N THR A 238 -5.09 -19.57 -11.96
CA THR A 238 -5.64 -20.27 -13.14
C THR A 238 -6.99 -19.73 -13.60
N ASP A 239 -7.73 -19.05 -12.72
CA ASP A 239 -9.11 -18.64 -12.97
C ASP A 239 -9.24 -17.13 -13.02
N GLY A 240 -9.76 -16.61 -14.14
CA GLY A 240 -10.01 -15.18 -14.34
C GLY A 240 -8.75 -14.39 -14.72
N ASN A 241 -8.90 -13.07 -14.77
CA ASN A 241 -7.83 -12.15 -15.19
C ASN A 241 -7.58 -11.10 -14.11
N THR A 242 -6.32 -10.70 -13.94
CA THR A 242 -5.99 -9.46 -13.25
C THR A 242 -6.31 -8.27 -14.15
N ILE A 243 -7.16 -7.36 -13.70
CA ILE A 243 -7.49 -6.13 -14.44
C ILE A 243 -6.55 -5.02 -14.02
N VAL A 244 -5.99 -4.28 -14.98
CA VAL A 244 -5.16 -3.09 -14.74
C VAL A 244 -5.57 -1.96 -15.69
N SER A 245 -5.21 -0.72 -15.35
CA SER A 245 -5.47 0.44 -16.20
C SER A 245 -4.50 0.55 -17.37
N GLY A 246 -3.34 -0.09 -17.27
CA GLY A 246 -2.33 -0.12 -18.32
C GLY A 246 -1.12 -0.97 -17.95
N ILE A 247 -0.36 -1.35 -18.96
CA ILE A 247 0.92 -2.06 -18.82
C ILE A 247 1.99 -1.26 -19.54
N SER A 248 3.15 -1.07 -18.91
CA SER A 248 4.36 -0.55 -19.55
C SER A 248 5.47 -1.59 -19.44
N LEU A 249 6.22 -1.79 -20.53
CA LEU A 249 7.33 -2.74 -20.61
C LEU A 249 8.70 -2.06 -20.73
N ASP A 250 8.73 -0.73 -20.61
CA ASP A 250 9.89 0.13 -20.85
C ASP A 250 10.11 1.15 -19.71
N GLY A 251 9.78 0.75 -18.48
CA GLY A 251 9.96 1.58 -17.28
C GLY A 251 9.02 2.79 -17.21
N GLY A 252 7.88 2.74 -17.90
CA GLY A 252 6.87 3.80 -17.90
C GLY A 252 7.06 4.83 -19.02
N SER A 253 7.94 4.56 -19.98
CA SER A 253 8.17 5.47 -21.12
C SER A 253 7.00 5.43 -22.11
N SER A 254 6.40 4.26 -22.30
CA SER A 254 5.18 4.04 -23.07
C SER A 254 4.27 3.00 -22.41
N PHE A 255 2.98 3.06 -22.75
CA PHE A 255 1.99 2.11 -22.28
C PHE A 255 1.39 1.35 -23.47
N LEU A 256 1.14 0.07 -23.26
CA LEU A 256 0.39 -0.77 -24.18
C LEU A 256 -1.05 -0.22 -24.24
N THR A 257 -1.52 0.09 -25.45
CA THR A 257 -2.81 0.77 -25.67
C THR A 257 -3.92 -0.18 -26.06
N ASP A 258 -3.58 -1.39 -26.48
CA ASP A 258 -4.56 -2.32 -27.02
C ASP A 258 -5.28 -3.05 -25.88
N SER A 259 -6.61 -3.12 -25.97
CA SER A 259 -7.42 -3.96 -25.10
C SER A 259 -7.17 -5.44 -25.40
N GLY A 260 -7.28 -6.29 -24.37
CA GLY A 260 -7.05 -7.73 -24.51
C GLY A 260 -6.36 -8.35 -23.30
N THR A 261 -5.99 -9.63 -23.45
CA THR A 261 -5.25 -10.39 -22.44
C THR A 261 -3.76 -10.40 -22.73
N TYR A 262 -2.97 -10.34 -21.66
CA TYR A 262 -1.52 -10.27 -21.63
C TYR A 262 -1.02 -11.41 -20.76
N GLY A 263 -0.06 -12.19 -21.26
CA GLY A 263 0.44 -13.38 -20.56
C GLY A 263 1.80 -13.85 -21.05
N ALA A 264 2.23 -15.00 -20.54
CA ALA A 264 3.51 -15.62 -20.89
C ALA A 264 3.54 -16.09 -22.35
N ILE A 265 4.75 -16.23 -22.91
CA ILE A 265 4.94 -16.81 -24.25
C ILE A 265 4.43 -18.26 -24.27
N GLY A 266 3.55 -18.56 -25.23
CA GLY A 266 2.89 -19.86 -25.36
C GLY A 266 1.68 -20.07 -24.46
N SER A 267 1.23 -19.04 -23.74
CA SER A 267 0.07 -19.12 -22.84
C SER A 267 -1.27 -19.05 -23.55
N GLY A 268 -1.30 -18.59 -24.82
CA GLY A 268 -2.53 -18.35 -25.57
C GLY A 268 -3.19 -17.01 -25.27
N ALA A 269 -2.51 -16.10 -24.57
CA ALA A 269 -2.95 -14.72 -24.40
C ALA A 269 -3.01 -13.98 -25.75
N THR A 270 -3.79 -12.90 -25.82
CA THR A 270 -3.86 -12.08 -27.04
C THR A 270 -2.50 -11.46 -27.37
N TYR A 271 -1.78 -11.03 -26.33
CA TYR A 271 -0.43 -10.49 -26.41
C TYR A 271 0.46 -11.25 -25.42
N GLU A 272 1.58 -11.77 -25.93
CA GLU A 272 2.49 -12.59 -25.15
C GLU A 272 3.86 -11.91 -24.99
N TYR A 273 4.41 -11.93 -23.77
CA TYR A 273 5.69 -11.28 -23.46
C TYR A 273 6.56 -12.15 -22.55
N ALA A 274 7.87 -12.05 -22.71
CA ALA A 274 8.86 -12.82 -21.94
C ALA A 274 8.92 -12.41 -20.46
N GLN A 275 8.48 -11.19 -20.13
CA GLN A 275 8.40 -10.69 -18.76
C GLN A 275 7.30 -11.39 -17.94
N PHE A 276 6.36 -12.09 -18.60
CA PHE A 276 5.30 -12.85 -17.92
C PHE A 276 5.65 -14.34 -17.86
N ALA A 277 5.31 -14.97 -16.74
CA ALA A 277 5.37 -16.40 -16.50
C ALA A 277 4.07 -16.87 -15.81
N GLY A 278 3.85 -18.19 -15.77
CA GLY A 278 2.64 -18.79 -15.18
C GLY A 278 1.47 -18.92 -16.15
N ASP A 279 0.34 -19.40 -15.63
CA ASP A 279 -0.84 -19.75 -16.43
C ASP A 279 -1.91 -18.63 -16.43
N GLY A 280 -1.80 -17.66 -15.52
CA GLY A 280 -2.76 -16.56 -15.40
C GLY A 280 -2.61 -15.50 -16.49
N PHE A 281 -3.60 -14.60 -16.57
CA PHE A 281 -3.59 -13.47 -17.50
C PHE A 281 -3.82 -12.12 -16.80
N ILE A 282 -3.19 -11.08 -17.35
CA ILE A 282 -3.54 -9.69 -17.09
C ILE A 282 -4.44 -9.21 -18.23
N ALA A 283 -5.44 -8.37 -17.96
CA ALA A 283 -6.28 -7.79 -18.99
C ALA A 283 -6.36 -6.26 -18.89
N ILE A 284 -6.27 -5.62 -20.05
CA ILE A 284 -6.60 -4.20 -20.23
C ILE A 284 -8.01 -4.16 -20.82
N PRO A 285 -9.00 -3.57 -20.12
CA PRO A 285 -10.37 -3.55 -20.60
C PRO A 285 -10.51 -2.63 -21.81
N GLU A 286 -11.46 -2.94 -22.70
CA GLU A 286 -11.90 -2.04 -23.77
C GLU A 286 -12.32 -0.70 -23.17
N THR A 287 -11.79 0.41 -23.69
CA THR A 287 -12.32 1.74 -23.37
C THR A 287 -13.77 1.80 -23.84
N SER A 288 -14.70 1.61 -22.91
CA SER A 288 -16.12 1.59 -23.24
C SER A 288 -16.52 2.95 -23.84
N MET A 289 -16.95 2.96 -25.11
CA MET A 289 -17.44 4.16 -25.83
C MET A 289 -18.71 4.81 -25.21
N SER A 290 -19.14 4.36 -24.03
CA SER A 290 -20.35 4.76 -23.32
C SER A 290 -20.40 6.26 -22.95
N VAL A 291 -19.29 7.00 -23.05
CA VAL A 291 -19.25 8.46 -22.81
C VAL A 291 -19.78 9.27 -24.01
N LEU A 292 -19.77 8.74 -25.24
CA LEU A 292 -20.17 9.53 -26.42
C LEU A 292 -21.70 9.64 -26.61
N LEU A 293 -22.50 8.76 -25.99
CA LEU A 293 -23.96 8.71 -26.18
C LEU A 293 -24.75 9.65 -25.26
N ILE A 294 -24.18 10.12 -24.14
CA ILE A 294 -24.84 11.09 -23.24
C ILE A 294 -24.77 12.53 -23.79
N GLY A 295 -23.71 12.86 -24.56
CA GLY A 295 -23.64 14.14 -25.28
C GLY A 295 -24.57 14.19 -26.51
N GLY A 296 -24.77 13.06 -27.19
CA GLY A 296 -25.62 12.97 -28.39
C GLY A 296 -27.13 13.02 -28.11
N LEU A 297 -27.60 12.43 -27.00
CA LEU A 297 -29.02 12.49 -26.63
C LEU A 297 -29.44 13.88 -26.11
N SER A 298 -28.51 14.64 -25.54
CA SER A 298 -28.77 15.99 -25.03
C SER A 298 -29.02 17.01 -26.14
N ILE A 299 -28.44 16.80 -27.34
CA ILE A 299 -28.62 17.69 -28.49
C ILE A 299 -29.94 17.38 -29.24
N LEU A 300 -30.40 16.13 -29.26
CA LEU A 300 -31.68 15.78 -29.90
C LEU A 300 -32.92 16.31 -29.14
N PHE A 301 -32.86 16.44 -27.81
CA PHE A 301 -33.96 17.03 -27.04
C PHE A 301 -34.02 18.56 -27.10
N VAL A 302 -32.88 19.24 -27.25
CA VAL A 302 -32.84 20.70 -27.41
C VAL A 302 -33.30 21.13 -28.82
N LEU A 303 -32.96 20.37 -29.87
CA LEU A 303 -33.38 20.72 -31.24
C LEU A 303 -34.86 20.41 -31.54
N ARG A 304 -35.50 19.48 -30.81
CA ARG A 304 -36.94 19.21 -30.99
C ARG A 304 -37.86 20.27 -30.35
N ARG A 305 -37.37 21.03 -29.36
CA ARG A 305 -38.17 22.07 -28.67
C ARG A 305 -38.25 23.40 -29.43
N ASN A 306 -37.36 23.65 -30.40
CA ASN A 306 -37.32 24.90 -31.16
C ASN A 306 -38.12 24.89 -32.47
N ARG A 307 -38.91 23.84 -32.77
CA ARG A 307 -39.79 23.78 -33.96
C ARG A 307 -41.25 24.17 -33.71
N HIS A 308 -41.58 24.65 -32.51
CA HIS A 308 -42.90 25.22 -32.20
C HIS A 308 -42.75 26.57 -31.49
N ARG A 309 -42.26 27.58 -32.22
CA ARG A 309 -42.59 28.99 -32.03
C ARG A 309 -42.66 29.65 -33.39
#